data_AF-A0A9P5XXU1-F1
#
_entry.id   AF-A0A9P5XXU1-F1
#
_cell.length_a   1.000
_cell.length_b   1.000
_cell.length_c   1.000
_cell.angle_alpha   90.00
_cell.angle_beta   90.00
_cell.angle_gamma   90.00
#
_symmetry.space_group_name_H-M   'P 1'
#
loop_
_entity.id
_entity.type
_entity.pdbx_description
1 polymer ?
#
loop_
_entity_poly.entity_id
_entity_poly.type
_entity_poly.pdbx_seq_one_letter_code
_entity_poly.pdbx_strand_id
1 'polypeptide(L)'
;MYGALLLLQRLKVMDPRWRPDETLNFPCYIFMCAYMIARKFILDDWVQNKALLYAMEPPFNLRTLNYLERTLMKDLNYNLTIDSALLSDFSKKIKNDFLPSSGPYPTYRWNMVSKTDPRADRLGA
;
A
#
# COMPACT_ATOMS: atom_id res chain seq x y z
N MET A 1 6.84 6.92 -2.49
CA MET A 1 6.05 7.30 -1.29
C MET A 1 4.55 7.24 -1.55
N TYR A 2 3.99 8.05 -2.47
CA TYR A 2 2.54 8.06 -2.73
C TYR A 2 1.95 6.72 -3.18
N GLY A 3 2.71 5.90 -3.92
CA GLY A 3 2.26 4.55 -4.30
C GLY A 3 1.97 3.65 -3.10
N ALA A 4 2.75 3.77 -2.01
CA ALA A 4 2.52 3.04 -0.78
C ALA A 4 1.18 3.43 -0.14
N LEU A 5 0.93 4.73 -0.03
CA LEU A 5 -0.32 5.28 0.50
C LEU A 5 -1.53 4.87 -0.34
N LEU A 6 -1.35 4.81 -1.66
CA LEU A 6 -2.38 4.37 -2.59
C LEU A 6 -2.74 2.89 -2.36
N LEU A 7 -1.74 2.01 -2.20
CA LEU A 7 -1.98 0.60 -1.87
C LEU A 7 -2.67 0.44 -0.50
N LEU A 8 -2.24 1.18 0.52
CA LEU A 8 -2.87 1.12 1.84
C LEU A 8 -4.31 1.63 1.83
N GLN A 9 -4.58 2.69 1.06
CA GLN A 9 -5.94 3.18 0.93
C GLN A 9 -6.81 2.22 0.11
N ARG A 10 -6.24 1.53 -0.89
CA ARG A 10 -6.91 0.45 -1.62
C ARG A 10 -7.31 -0.67 -0.67
N LEU A 11 -6.40 -1.11 0.19
CA LEU A 11 -6.67 -2.10 1.24
C LEU A 11 -7.81 -1.67 2.16
N LYS A 12 -7.74 -0.43 2.69
CA LYS A 12 -8.78 0.14 3.57
C LYS A 12 -10.16 0.23 2.92
N VAL A 13 -10.22 0.46 1.60
CA VAL A 13 -11.49 0.50 0.86
C VAL A 13 -12.02 -0.92 0.59
N MET A 14 -11.14 -1.89 0.35
CA MET A 14 -11.52 -3.30 0.13
C MET A 14 -12.04 -3.96 1.40
N ASP A 15 -11.35 -3.73 2.51
CA ASP A 15 -11.73 -4.22 3.82
C ASP A 15 -11.58 -3.11 4.87
N PRO A 16 -12.68 -2.41 5.20
CA PRO A 16 -12.68 -1.39 6.24
C PRO A 16 -12.39 -1.91 7.65
N ARG A 17 -12.50 -3.24 7.87
CA ARG A 17 -12.22 -3.90 9.15
C ARG A 17 -10.80 -4.43 9.22
N TRP A 18 -10.04 -4.34 8.13
CA TRP A 18 -8.68 -4.82 8.09
C TRP A 18 -7.85 -4.16 9.19
N ARG A 19 -7.11 -4.99 9.93
CA ARG A 19 -6.18 -4.54 10.94
C ARG A 19 -4.85 -5.28 10.74
N PRO A 20 -3.73 -4.61 11.04
CA PRO A 20 -2.46 -5.30 11.25
C PRO A 20 -2.65 -6.46 12.22
N ASP A 21 -1.92 -7.55 12.02
CA ASP A 21 -1.76 -8.56 13.06
C ASP A 21 -1.24 -7.90 14.34
N GLU A 22 -1.99 -8.02 15.44
CA GLU A 22 -1.69 -7.39 16.73
C GLU A 22 -0.37 -7.89 17.34
N THR A 23 0.11 -9.06 16.90
CA THR A 23 1.42 -9.61 17.29
C THR A 23 2.59 -8.90 16.61
N LEU A 24 2.34 -8.29 15.45
CA LEU A 24 3.26 -7.35 14.80
C LEU A 24 2.91 -5.94 15.27
N ASN A 25 3.48 -5.53 16.41
CA ASN A 25 3.56 -4.11 16.72
C ASN A 25 4.25 -3.42 15.55
N PHE A 26 3.52 -2.53 14.86
CA PHE A 26 3.93 -1.23 14.34
C PHE A 26 3.30 -0.92 12.95
N PRO A 27 2.50 0.15 12.83
CA PRO A 27 2.01 0.68 11.54
C PRO A 27 3.12 0.99 10.52
N CYS A 28 4.35 1.26 10.99
CA CYS A 28 5.48 1.51 10.11
C CYS A 28 5.89 0.27 9.29
N TYR A 29 5.65 -0.95 9.79
CA TYR A 29 6.01 -2.18 9.07
C TYR A 29 5.18 -2.37 7.81
N ILE A 30 3.88 -2.17 7.94
CA ILE A 30 2.93 -2.25 6.84
C ILE A 30 3.18 -1.13 5.84
N PHE A 31 3.47 0.08 6.32
CA PHE A 31 3.84 1.19 5.45
C PHE A 31 5.10 0.90 4.64
N MET A 32 6.16 0.42 5.29
CA MET A 32 7.40 0.07 4.62
C MET A 32 7.22 -1.10 3.65
N CYS A 33 6.40 -2.07 4.00
CA CYS A 33 6.05 -3.18 3.10
C CYS A 33 5.29 -2.68 1.87
N ALA A 34 4.28 -1.83 2.04
CA ALA A 34 3.55 -1.20 0.94
C ALA A 34 4.48 -0.34 0.06
N TYR A 35 5.42 0.37 0.68
CA TYR A 35 6.44 1.13 -0.03
C TYR A 35 7.36 0.25 -0.87
N MET A 36 7.83 -0.86 -0.31
CA MET A 36 8.64 -1.84 -1.03
C MET A 36 7.89 -2.42 -2.24
N ILE A 37 6.64 -2.85 -2.07
CA ILE A 37 5.81 -3.37 -3.17
C ILE A 37 5.60 -2.31 -4.24
N ALA A 38 5.19 -1.10 -3.86
CA ALA A 38 5.00 0.00 -4.80
C ALA A 38 6.29 0.35 -5.56
N ARG A 39 7.45 0.30 -4.89
CA ARG A 39 8.76 0.54 -5.50
C ARG A 39 9.06 -0.51 -6.57
N LYS A 40 8.86 -1.79 -6.26
CA LYS A 40 9.06 -2.91 -7.20
C LYS A 40 8.16 -2.81 -8.42
N PHE A 41 6.94 -2.30 -8.25
CA PHE A 41 5.97 -2.20 -9.34
C PHE A 41 6.16 -0.94 -10.21
N ILE A 42 6.69 0.15 -9.66
CA ILE A 42 6.81 1.45 -10.36
C ILE A 42 8.20 1.63 -11.01
N LEU A 43 9.28 1.25 -10.33
CA LEU A 43 10.63 1.66 -10.72
C LEU A 43 11.37 0.65 -11.61
N ASP A 44 10.76 -0.49 -11.99
CA ASP A 44 11.42 -1.58 -12.73
C ASP A 44 12.80 -1.98 -12.18
N ASP A 45 13.03 -1.73 -10.89
CA ASP A 45 14.33 -1.90 -10.25
C ASP A 45 14.31 -3.18 -9.39
N TRP A 46 15.23 -4.10 -9.68
CA TRP A 46 15.25 -5.48 -9.17
C TRP A 46 15.76 -5.59 -7.71
N VAL A 47 15.66 -4.52 -6.92
CA VAL A 47 16.20 -4.48 -5.56
C VAL A 47 15.55 -5.54 -4.68
N GLN A 48 16.39 -6.46 -4.21
CA GLN A 48 16.01 -7.54 -3.32
C GLN A 48 15.58 -7.00 -1.94
N ASN A 49 14.69 -7.72 -1.26
CA ASN A 49 14.25 -7.37 0.11
C ASN A 49 15.42 -7.24 1.10
N LYS A 50 16.48 -8.03 0.89
CA LYS A 50 17.71 -7.97 1.68
C LYS A 50 18.42 -6.61 1.53
N ALA A 51 18.40 -6.02 0.34
CA ALA A 51 19.01 -4.71 0.11
C ALA A 51 18.21 -3.59 0.81
N LEU A 52 16.88 -3.69 0.84
CA LEU A 52 16.02 -2.73 1.54
C LEU A 52 16.15 -2.82 3.07
N LEU A 53 16.45 -4.02 3.59
CA LEU A 53 16.67 -4.22 5.02
C LEU A 53 17.86 -3.42 5.56
N TYR A 54 18.90 -3.16 4.76
CA TYR A 54 20.04 -2.32 5.19
C TYR A 54 19.65 -0.87 5.48
N ALA A 55 18.55 -0.39 4.90
CA ALA A 55 18.03 0.95 5.12
C ALA A 55 17.01 1.02 6.29
N MET A 56 16.75 -0.10 6.96
CA MET A 56 15.77 -0.20 8.05
C MET A 56 16.47 -0.45 9.39
N GLU A 57 16.15 0.36 10.39
CA GLU A 57 16.60 0.10 11.77
C GLU A 57 15.86 -1.11 12.37
N PRO A 58 16.43 -1.82 13.36
CA PRO A 58 15.73 -2.90 14.07
C PRO A 58 14.36 -2.46 14.61
N PRO A 59 13.35 -3.36 14.74
CA PRO A 59 13.44 -4.84 14.72
C PRO A 59 13.19 -5.52 13.37
N PHE A 60 13.28 -4.79 12.25
CA PHE A 60 13.02 -5.36 10.93
C PHE A 60 13.96 -6.55 10.67
N ASN A 61 13.37 -7.68 10.27
CA ASN A 61 14.11 -8.86 9.86
C ASN A 61 13.55 -9.38 8.53
N LEU A 62 14.39 -10.10 7.79
CA LEU A 62 14.05 -10.57 6.44
C LEU A 62 12.83 -11.52 6.44
N ARG A 63 12.67 -12.34 7.48
CA ARG A 63 11.55 -13.29 7.59
C ARG A 63 10.22 -12.56 7.73
N THR A 64 10.15 -11.60 8.64
CA THR A 64 8.98 -10.76 8.88
C THR A 64 8.64 -9.92 7.65
N LEU A 65 9.64 -9.34 6.98
CA LEU A 65 9.42 -8.55 5.77
C LEU A 65 8.84 -9.41 4.63
N ASN A 66 9.38 -10.60 4.41
CA ASN A 66 8.87 -11.54 3.40
C ASN A 66 7.46 -12.06 3.73
N TYR A 67 7.17 -12.27 5.01
CA TYR A 67 5.84 -12.65 5.47
C TYR A 67 4.83 -11.53 5.20
N LEU A 68 5.14 -10.32 5.65
CA LEU A 68 4.31 -9.13 5.45
C LEU A 68 4.06 -8.85 3.97
N GLU A 69 5.07 -8.99 3.11
CA GLU A 69 4.92 -8.79 1.68
C GLU A 69 3.87 -9.73 1.10
N ARG A 70 3.97 -11.03 1.42
CA ARG A 70 3.04 -12.04 0.93
C ARG A 70 1.62 -11.81 1.47
N THR A 71 1.49 -11.48 2.75
CA THR A 71 0.20 -11.23 3.38
C THR A 71 -0.46 -9.98 2.79
N LEU A 72 0.28 -8.87 2.68
CA LEU A 72 -0.23 -7.62 2.12
C LEU A 72 -0.64 -7.78 0.65
N MET A 73 0.14 -8.52 -0.17
CA MET A 73 -0.24 -8.79 -1.56
C MET A 73 -1.52 -9.65 -1.66
N LYS A 74 -1.69 -10.64 -0.78
CA LYS A 74 -2.91 -11.45 -0.70
C LYS A 74 -4.11 -10.61 -0.28
N ASP A 75 -3.95 -9.77 0.74
CA ASP A 75 -5.03 -8.89 1.23
C ASP A 75 -5.46 -7.87 0.17
N LEU A 76 -4.52 -7.44 -0.69
CA LEU A 76 -4.78 -6.60 -1.85
C LEU A 76 -5.38 -7.36 -3.05
N ASN A 77 -5.64 -8.67 -2.91
CA ASN A 77 -6.03 -9.57 -4.01
C ASN A 77 -5.13 -9.42 -5.25
N TYR A 78 -3.83 -9.19 -5.05
CA TYR A 78 -2.86 -8.95 -6.12
C TYR A 78 -3.18 -7.76 -7.04
N ASN A 79 -4.13 -6.88 -6.68
CA ASN A 79 -4.34 -5.61 -7.37
C ASN A 79 -3.23 -4.64 -6.96
N LEU A 80 -2.07 -4.78 -7.59
CA LEU A 80 -0.85 -4.00 -7.33
C LEU A 80 -0.61 -2.92 -8.39
N THR A 81 -1.45 -2.85 -9.41
CA THR A 81 -1.27 -1.92 -10.53
C THR A 81 -1.40 -0.47 -10.06
N ILE A 82 -0.37 0.33 -10.33
CA ILE A 82 -0.32 1.77 -10.05
C ILE A 82 -0.10 2.49 -11.37
N ASP A 83 -1.18 3.04 -11.91
CA ASP A 83 -1.10 3.85 -13.12
C ASP A 83 -0.56 5.27 -12.84
N SER A 84 0.19 5.82 -13.79
CA SER A 84 0.82 7.14 -13.66
C SER A 84 -0.21 8.26 -13.48
N ALA A 85 -1.33 8.24 -14.23
CA ALA A 85 -2.36 9.25 -14.11
C ALA A 85 -3.10 9.14 -12.77
N LEU A 86 -3.46 7.92 -12.36
CA LEU A 86 -4.07 7.65 -11.06
C LEU A 86 -3.18 8.14 -9.91
N LEU A 87 -1.87 7.85 -9.97
CA LEU A 87 -0.92 8.26 -8.94
C LEU A 87 -0.76 9.79 -8.89
N SER A 88 -0.74 10.46 -10.05
CA SER A 88 -0.68 11.91 -10.15
C SER A 88 -1.89 12.57 -9.47
N ASP A 89 -3.10 12.12 -9.80
CA ASP A 89 -4.34 12.66 -9.24
C ASP A 89 -4.44 12.39 -7.74
N PHE A 90 -4.10 11.17 -7.31
CA PHE A 90 -4.07 10.79 -5.91
C PHE A 90 -3.08 11.65 -5.11
N SER A 91 -1.89 11.91 -5.65
CA SER A 91 -0.87 12.72 -4.96
C SER A 91 -1.30 14.18 -4.78
N LYS A 92 -1.95 14.78 -5.78
CA LYS A 92 -2.53 16.13 -5.68
C LYS A 92 -3.61 16.19 -4.62
N LYS A 93 -4.47 15.17 -4.59
CA LYS A 93 -5.57 15.07 -3.63
C LYS A 93 -5.05 14.92 -2.20
N ILE A 94 -4.10 14.03 -1.95
CA ILE A 94 -3.44 13.92 -0.64
C ILE A 94 -2.83 15.27 -0.23
N LYS A 95 -2.09 15.94 -1.10
CA LYS A 95 -1.49 17.24 -0.73
C LYS A 95 -2.57 18.25 -0.30
N ASN A 96 -3.68 18.32 -1.04
CA ASN A 96 -4.79 19.22 -0.73
C ASN A 96 -5.55 18.84 0.55
N ASP A 97 -5.79 17.55 0.77
CA ASP A 97 -6.57 17.09 1.92
C ASP A 97 -5.79 17.23 3.24
N PHE A 98 -4.45 17.17 3.20
CA PHE A 98 -3.57 17.30 4.36
C PHE A 98 -2.88 18.68 4.48
N LEU A 99 -3.20 19.61 3.56
CA LEU A 99 -2.73 21.00 3.61
C LEU A 99 -3.34 21.77 4.81
N PRO A 100 -4.65 21.65 5.11
CA PRO A 100 -5.22 22.15 6.36
C PRO A 100 -4.79 21.25 7.53
N SER A 101 -4.20 21.82 8.57
CA SER A 101 -3.90 21.11 9.83
C SER A 101 -5.16 20.86 10.70
N SER A 102 -6.33 21.23 10.21
CA SER A 102 -7.62 21.12 10.90
C SER A 102 -8.64 20.44 9.98
N GLY A 103 -9.16 19.29 10.41
CA GLY A 103 -10.20 18.54 9.70
C GLY A 103 -10.18 17.04 10.03
N PRO A 104 -11.28 16.31 9.78
CA PRO A 104 -11.29 14.86 9.88
C PRO A 104 -10.38 14.24 8.79
N TYR A 105 -9.80 13.08 9.09
CA TYR A 105 -8.95 12.37 8.12
C TYR A 105 -9.75 12.03 6.85
N PRO A 106 -9.22 12.31 5.64
CA PRO A 106 -9.95 12.11 4.39
C PRO A 106 -10.30 10.64 4.15
N THR A 107 -11.48 10.40 3.58
CA THR A 107 -11.92 9.08 3.15
C THR A 107 -11.94 9.03 1.63
N TYR A 108 -11.11 8.16 1.05
CA TYR A 108 -11.05 7.98 -0.41
C TYR A 108 -11.98 6.85 -0.85
N ARG A 109 -12.63 7.04 -2.02
CA ARG A 109 -13.49 6.03 -2.66
C ARG A 109 -12.66 5.10 -3.53
N TRP A 110 -13.21 3.93 -3.87
CA TRP A 110 -12.52 2.92 -4.69
C TRP A 110 -11.99 3.45 -6.02
N ASN A 111 -12.81 4.21 -6.75
CA ASN A 111 -12.43 4.81 -8.03
C ASN A 111 -11.27 5.83 -7.94
N MET A 112 -10.92 6.28 -6.73
CA MET A 112 -9.78 7.17 -6.48
C MET A 112 -8.48 6.40 -6.22
N VAL A 113 -8.56 5.08 -5.99
CA VAL A 113 -7.43 4.24 -5.61
C VAL A 113 -7.25 3.02 -6.50
N SER A 114 -8.18 2.75 -7.40
CA SER A 114 -8.08 1.70 -8.43
C SER A 114 -8.92 2.07 -9.64
N LYS A 115 -8.45 1.68 -10.82
CA LYS A 115 -9.22 1.75 -12.08
C LYS A 115 -10.03 0.48 -12.35
N THR A 116 -9.60 -0.66 -11.80
CA THR A 116 -10.28 -1.95 -11.95
C THR A 116 -11.36 -2.10 -10.89
N ASP A 117 -12.50 -2.69 -11.26
CA ASP A 117 -13.58 -3.04 -10.33
C ASP A 117 -13.15 -4.26 -9.49
N PRO A 118 -13.23 -4.23 -8.15
CA PRO A 118 -12.76 -5.32 -7.30
C PRO A 118 -13.65 -6.57 -7.43
N ARG A 119 -14.79 -6.47 -8.12
CA ARG A 119 -15.72 -7.57 -8.39
C ARG A 119 -15.55 -8.17 -9.79
N ALA A 120 -14.84 -7.50 -10.72
CA ALA A 120 -14.64 -8.00 -12.07
C ALA A 120 -13.85 -9.31 -12.10
N ASP A 121 -12.86 -9.47 -11.21
CA ASP A 121 -12.04 -10.69 -11.13
C ASP A 121 -12.73 -11.85 -10.38
N ARG A 122 -13.86 -11.61 -9.71
CA ARG A 122 -14.59 -12.66 -8.95
C ARG A 122 -15.59 -13.46 -9.78
N LEU A 123 -15.87 -13.04 -11.01
CA LEU A 123 -16.82 -13.69 -11.92
C LEU A 123 -16.15 -14.65 -12.93
N GLY A 124 -14.83 -14.86 -12.81
CA GLY A 124 -14.04 -15.71 -13.71
C GLY A 124 -13.55 -17.03 -13.10
N ALA A 125 -14.12 -17.49 -11.99
CA ALA A 125 -13.79 -18.76 -11.34
C ALA A 125 -14.98 -19.71 -11.32
#